data_AF-A0A7X4B523-F1
#
_entry.id   AF-A0A7X4B523-F1
#
_cell.length_a   1.000
_cell.length_b   1.000
_cell.length_c   1.000
_cell.angle_alpha   90.00
_cell.angle_beta   90.00
_cell.angle_gamma   90.00
#
_symmetry.space_group_name_H-M   'P 1'
#
loop_
_entity.id
_entity.type
_entity.pdbx_description
1 polymer ?
#
loop_
_entity_poly.entity_id
_entity_poly.type
_entity_poly.pdbx_seq_one_letter_code
_entity_poly.pdbx_strand_id
1 'polypeptide(L)'
;MLMTLIQKEMMHHLLSIRFIVLLLMCLLLIPLTLTINYRSYRQNLIDYQETVKLDNSEEITVNTNMELKPELEFSKLYLKPTPLGVFANGLGDALPSYLGMTRNGITQGPPALVSTSLFYLLGHLDFLFLVGTVFSLLALLFTFDAVAGEREAGTLRITLANALPRDLFLWSKLIGGYIVFIVPFLVSFLFGLLLLVSQGFPLGESDIFPRVLSLILVSMIYIAAFFVIGTVISTYLDNSKTALIIAFTVWVFAVLITPRVGFITAKFIAPTQTSQSVYLEKTAVRENFNDEVREKRGEIQTEYWKDRPSPSIQEQVNASSEIDKQLAPVEAEYRQKYNDSATAIDRRYNREQARQESVAETFSRISPTSSLIYLTTNLTRTGKAKRTNYFEAGERYFASLHAELFSKIRDYIPVRIMNPKDNIQLTPPPAVESPTLAETFRQSLVDVLLLCFFAVALTTVAFLKFFRSDI
;
A
#
# COMPACT_ATOMS: atom_id res chain seq x y z
N MET A 1 24.10 -28.31 -29.64
CA MET A 1 25.16 -27.45 -29.08
C MET A 1 24.65 -26.57 -27.94
N LEU A 2 23.59 -25.77 -28.11
CA LEU A 2 23.08 -24.94 -27.02
C LEU A 2 22.65 -25.76 -25.78
N MET A 3 21.88 -26.83 -25.98
CA MET A 3 21.42 -27.70 -24.88
C MET A 3 22.57 -28.34 -24.09
N THR A 4 23.65 -28.74 -24.78
CA THR A 4 24.82 -29.34 -24.13
C THR A 4 25.60 -28.31 -23.30
N LEU A 5 25.65 -27.05 -23.75
CA LEU A 5 26.24 -25.96 -22.96
C LEU A 5 25.38 -25.64 -21.74
N ILE A 6 24.05 -25.61 -21.89
CA ILE A 6 23.13 -25.40 -20.77
C ILE A 6 23.32 -26.51 -19.73
N GLN A 7 23.37 -27.77 -20.14
CA GLN A 7 23.59 -28.90 -19.23
C GLN A 7 24.93 -28.81 -18.48
N LYS A 8 26.01 -28.42 -19.19
CA LYS A 8 27.32 -28.18 -18.58
C LYS A 8 27.22 -27.09 -17.50
N GLU A 9 26.61 -25.96 -17.83
CA GLU A 9 26.47 -24.83 -16.90
C GLU A 9 25.59 -25.18 -15.70
N MET A 10 24.49 -25.90 -15.94
CA MET A 10 23.61 -26.39 -14.87
C MET A 10 24.38 -27.29 -13.90
N MET A 11 25.18 -28.23 -14.41
CA MET A 11 25.98 -29.12 -13.58
C MET A 11 27.01 -28.34 -12.76
N HIS A 12 27.72 -27.39 -13.37
CA HIS A 12 28.69 -26.55 -12.69
C HIS A 12 28.05 -25.79 -11.50
N HIS A 13 26.87 -25.22 -11.71
CA HIS A 13 26.15 -24.52 -10.66
C HIS A 13 25.56 -25.46 -9.60
N LEU A 14 25.04 -26.62 -9.98
CA LEU A 14 24.44 -27.59 -9.06
C LEU A 14 25.46 -28.16 -8.06
N LEU A 15 26.71 -28.36 -8.51
CA LEU A 15 27.82 -28.81 -7.67
C LEU A 15 28.44 -27.69 -6.81
N SER A 16 28.01 -26.44 -6.97
CA SER A 16 28.55 -25.32 -6.21
C SER A 16 27.96 -25.26 -4.81
N ILE A 17 28.78 -24.86 -3.83
CA ILE A 17 28.32 -24.52 -2.46
C ILE A 17 27.23 -23.44 -2.51
N ARG A 18 27.27 -22.53 -3.50
CA ARG A 18 26.27 -21.48 -3.69
C ARG A 18 24.87 -22.04 -3.90
N PHE A 19 24.74 -23.16 -4.62
CA PHE A 19 23.45 -23.83 -4.82
C PHE A 19 22.92 -24.43 -3.53
N ILE A 20 23.78 -25.04 -2.70
CA ILE A 20 23.38 -25.57 -1.39
C ILE A 20 22.87 -24.44 -0.48
N VAL A 21 23.60 -23.32 -0.43
CA VAL A 21 23.19 -22.13 0.34
C VAL A 21 21.88 -21.57 -0.18
N LEU A 22 21.71 -21.45 -1.51
CA LEU A 22 20.46 -21.01 -2.13
C LEU A 22 19.30 -21.94 -1.76
N LEU A 23 19.48 -23.25 -1.90
CA LEU A 23 18.46 -24.26 -1.60
C LEU A 23 18.03 -24.19 -0.14
N LEU A 24 18.99 -24.13 0.79
CA LEU A 24 18.72 -24.03 2.23
C LEU A 24 17.98 -22.72 2.55
N MET A 25 18.47 -21.59 2.03
CA MET A 25 17.82 -20.28 2.22
C MET A 25 16.40 -20.26 1.66
N CYS A 26 16.18 -20.85 0.47
CA CYS A 26 14.84 -20.97 -0.10
C CYS A 26 13.94 -21.80 0.80
N LEU A 27 14.33 -23.04 1.12
CA LEU A 27 13.53 -24.00 1.89
C LEU A 27 13.26 -23.53 3.33
N LEU A 28 14.12 -22.69 3.89
CA LEU A 28 13.93 -22.13 5.22
C LEU A 28 13.11 -20.85 5.19
N LEU A 29 13.48 -19.86 4.37
CA LEU A 29 12.91 -18.52 4.46
C LEU A 29 11.51 -18.41 3.86
N ILE A 30 11.24 -18.99 2.68
CA ILE A 30 9.91 -18.85 2.03
C ILE A 30 8.81 -19.51 2.88
N PRO A 31 8.92 -20.79 3.30
CA PRO A 31 7.86 -21.44 4.03
C PRO A 31 7.66 -20.82 5.42
N LEU A 32 8.76 -20.41 6.08
CA LEU A 32 8.72 -19.74 7.38
C LEU A 32 7.98 -18.40 7.31
N THR A 33 8.34 -17.54 6.36
CA THR A 33 7.70 -16.21 6.20
C THR A 33 6.22 -16.33 5.87
N LEU A 34 5.85 -17.20 4.92
CA LEU A 34 4.45 -17.44 4.56
C LEU A 34 3.63 -17.98 5.74
N THR A 35 4.20 -18.91 6.53
CA THR A 35 3.52 -19.46 7.70
C THR A 35 3.32 -18.40 8.80
N ILE A 36 4.33 -17.57 9.06
CA ILE A 36 4.24 -16.49 10.06
C ILE A 36 3.18 -15.47 9.63
N ASN A 37 3.22 -15.02 8.38
CA ASN A 37 2.27 -14.02 7.88
C ASN A 37 0.84 -14.56 7.82
N TYR A 38 0.65 -15.84 7.51
CA TYR A 38 -0.67 -16.46 7.55
C TYR A 38 -1.23 -16.58 8.96
N ARG A 39 -0.40 -16.90 9.96
CA ARG A 39 -0.83 -16.86 11.36
C ARG A 39 -1.26 -15.46 11.79
N SER A 40 -0.50 -14.43 11.40
CA SER A 40 -0.88 -13.04 11.67
C SER A 40 -2.21 -12.67 10.98
N TYR A 41 -2.38 -13.04 9.70
CA TYR A 41 -3.64 -12.85 8.98
C TYR A 41 -4.82 -13.53 9.68
N ARG A 42 -4.64 -14.78 10.15
CA ARG A 42 -5.67 -15.53 10.87
C ARG A 42 -6.06 -14.85 12.17
N GLN A 43 -5.11 -14.33 12.93
CA GLN A 43 -5.38 -13.58 14.15
C GLN A 43 -6.16 -12.30 13.83
N ASN A 44 -5.70 -11.51 12.88
CA ASN A 44 -6.37 -10.26 12.48
C ASN A 44 -7.79 -10.52 11.96
N LEU A 45 -8.03 -11.66 11.30
CA LEU A 45 -9.36 -12.04 10.84
C LEU A 45 -10.30 -12.40 12.00
N ILE A 46 -9.80 -13.09 13.03
CA ILE A 46 -10.57 -13.40 14.24
C ILE A 46 -10.90 -12.10 14.99
N ASP A 47 -9.91 -11.25 15.23
CA ASP A 47 -10.09 -9.96 15.92
C ASP A 47 -11.10 -9.06 15.17
N TYR A 48 -11.03 -9.02 13.83
CA TYR A 48 -12.01 -8.35 12.99
C TYR A 48 -13.42 -8.93 13.16
N GLN A 49 -13.56 -10.26 13.11
CA GLN A 49 -14.86 -10.92 13.25
C GLN A 49 -15.48 -10.70 14.62
N GLU A 50 -14.68 -10.71 15.69
CA GLU A 50 -15.13 -10.43 17.05
C GLU A 50 -15.59 -8.98 17.19
N THR A 51 -14.79 -8.03 16.69
CA THR A 51 -15.11 -6.60 16.76
C THR A 51 -16.40 -6.28 16.01
N VAL A 52 -16.57 -6.81 14.80
CA VAL A 52 -17.79 -6.61 14.00
C VAL A 52 -19.02 -7.27 14.66
N LYS A 53 -18.85 -8.42 15.33
CA LYS A 53 -19.95 -9.06 16.06
C LYS A 53 -20.38 -8.26 17.28
N LEU A 54 -19.43 -7.72 18.04
CA LEU A 54 -19.72 -6.87 19.19
C LEU A 54 -20.47 -5.61 18.75
N ASP A 55 -19.98 -4.94 17.71
CA ASP A 55 -20.61 -3.71 17.17
C ASP A 55 -22.01 -4.00 16.61
N ASN A 56 -22.20 -5.09 15.86
CA ASN A 56 -23.52 -5.48 15.33
C ASN A 56 -24.51 -5.94 16.42
N SER A 57 -24.04 -6.41 17.58
CA SER A 57 -24.91 -6.81 18.68
C SER A 57 -25.51 -5.62 19.44
N GLU A 58 -24.85 -4.47 19.36
CA GLU A 58 -25.38 -3.20 19.81
C GLU A 58 -26.24 -2.61 18.68
N GLU A 59 -27.51 -3.04 18.53
CA GLU A 59 -28.44 -2.36 17.63
C GLU A 59 -28.60 -0.90 18.06
N ILE A 60 -27.85 0.01 17.43
CA ILE A 60 -27.91 1.43 17.74
C ILE A 60 -29.21 1.99 17.15
N THR A 61 -30.27 2.00 17.97
CA THR A 61 -31.49 2.76 17.67
C THR A 61 -31.26 4.21 18.06
N VAL A 62 -30.92 5.05 17.09
CA VAL A 62 -30.72 6.48 17.34
C VAL A 62 -32.06 7.20 17.23
N ASN A 63 -32.49 7.82 18.33
CA ASN A 63 -33.62 8.73 18.31
C ASN A 63 -33.14 10.11 17.83
N THR A 64 -33.74 10.63 16.77
CA THR A 64 -33.38 11.94 16.17
C THR A 64 -33.57 13.13 17.12
N ASN A 65 -34.33 12.96 18.20
CA ASN A 65 -34.54 13.98 19.23
C ASN A 65 -33.53 13.88 20.40
N MET A 66 -32.58 12.94 20.41
CA MET A 66 -31.59 12.79 21.48
C MET A 66 -30.49 13.88 21.41
N GLU A 67 -29.91 14.30 22.55
CA GLU A 67 -28.68 15.13 22.50
C GLU A 67 -27.53 14.27 22.04
N LEU A 68 -27.04 14.58 20.85
CA LEU A 68 -26.01 13.79 20.22
C LEU A 68 -24.72 14.59 20.30
N LYS A 69 -23.83 14.15 21.21
CA LYS A 69 -22.49 14.73 21.31
C LYS A 69 -21.86 14.69 19.92
N PRO A 70 -21.32 15.82 19.41
CA PRO A 70 -20.84 15.88 18.03
C PRO A 70 -19.70 14.89 17.70
N GLU A 71 -18.99 14.43 18.73
CA GLU A 71 -17.85 13.51 18.65
C GLU A 71 -18.23 12.04 18.85
N LEU A 72 -19.51 11.74 19.10
CA LEU A 72 -19.96 10.36 19.26
C LEU A 72 -19.89 9.63 17.90
N GLU A 73 -19.23 8.49 17.88
CA GLU A 73 -19.18 7.61 16.71
C GLU A 73 -20.46 6.76 16.63
N PHE A 74 -21.24 6.98 15.57
CA PHE A 74 -22.54 6.35 15.35
C PHE A 74 -22.45 4.97 14.72
N SER A 75 -21.45 4.80 13.88
CA SER A 75 -21.22 3.57 13.15
C SER A 75 -19.78 3.55 12.69
N LYS A 76 -19.21 2.35 12.57
CA LYS A 76 -17.82 2.16 12.19
C LYS A 76 -17.74 1.31 10.93
N LEU A 77 -16.92 1.77 9.99
CA LEU A 77 -16.54 1.00 8.81
C LEU A 77 -15.21 0.30 9.09
N TYR A 78 -15.26 -0.97 9.49
CA TYR A 78 -14.09 -1.78 9.79
C TYR A 78 -13.34 -2.22 8.53
N LEU A 79 -12.01 -2.16 8.57
CA LEU A 79 -11.16 -2.61 7.48
C LEU A 79 -11.06 -4.14 7.50
N LYS A 80 -11.59 -4.79 6.45
CA LYS A 80 -11.46 -6.24 6.30
C LYS A 80 -10.01 -6.66 6.00
N PRO A 81 -9.43 -7.61 6.76
CA PRO A 81 -8.13 -8.19 6.44
C PRO A 81 -8.15 -8.89 5.07
N THR A 82 -7.07 -8.74 4.30
CA THR A 82 -6.99 -9.32 2.96
C THR A 82 -6.18 -10.62 2.99
N PRO A 83 -6.70 -11.74 2.46
CA PRO A 83 -5.98 -13.03 2.49
C PRO A 83 -4.66 -12.97 1.73
N LEU A 84 -4.61 -12.24 0.62
CA LEU A 84 -3.38 -12.06 -0.17
C LEU A 84 -2.31 -11.21 0.51
N GLY A 85 -2.63 -10.54 1.63
CA GLY A 85 -1.66 -9.79 2.44
C GLY A 85 -0.52 -10.67 2.97
N VAL A 86 -0.73 -12.00 3.05
CA VAL A 86 0.29 -12.98 3.44
C VAL A 86 1.57 -12.89 2.58
N PHE A 87 1.44 -12.50 1.31
CA PHE A 87 2.57 -12.33 0.40
C PHE A 87 3.20 -10.93 0.46
N ALA A 88 2.39 -9.90 0.69
CA ALA A 88 2.88 -8.53 0.84
C ALA A 88 1.92 -7.68 1.66
N ASN A 89 2.41 -7.10 2.76
CA ASN A 89 1.58 -6.28 3.66
C ASN A 89 1.33 -4.88 3.10
N GLY A 90 2.28 -4.34 2.30
CA GLY A 90 2.12 -3.09 1.57
C GLY A 90 1.73 -1.91 2.47
N LEU A 91 0.65 -1.21 2.11
CA LEU A 91 0.05 -0.12 2.89
C LEU A 91 -0.96 -0.62 3.92
N GLY A 92 -1.20 -1.93 4.04
CA GLY A 92 -2.21 -2.49 4.94
C GLY A 92 -2.03 -2.04 6.39
N ASP A 93 -0.78 -1.97 6.84
CA ASP A 93 -0.41 -1.66 8.22
C ASP A 93 -0.54 -0.16 8.54
N ALA A 94 -0.47 0.68 7.50
CA ALA A 94 -0.62 2.13 7.62
C ALA A 94 -2.09 2.57 7.60
N LEU A 95 -3.03 1.67 7.27
CA LEU A 95 -4.45 1.99 7.25
C LEU A 95 -5.05 1.94 8.67
N PRO A 96 -6.00 2.83 8.99
CA PRO A 96 -6.73 2.75 10.23
C PRO A 96 -7.59 1.47 10.26
N SER A 97 -7.70 0.86 11.44
CA SER A 97 -8.51 -0.35 11.66
C SER A 97 -9.98 -0.16 11.31
N TYR A 98 -10.49 1.05 11.55
CA TYR A 98 -11.86 1.45 11.26
C TYR A 98 -11.94 2.94 10.93
N LEU A 99 -13.01 3.32 10.22
CA LEU A 99 -13.44 4.70 10.03
C LEU A 99 -14.72 4.92 10.84
N GLY A 100 -14.67 5.77 11.86
CA GLY A 100 -15.80 6.13 12.70
C GLY A 100 -16.63 7.23 12.04
N MET A 101 -17.94 7.05 12.02
CA MET A 101 -18.89 8.02 11.45
C MET A 101 -19.41 8.90 12.57
N THR A 102 -19.00 10.17 12.58
CA THR A 102 -19.49 11.18 13.53
C THR A 102 -20.33 12.21 12.81
N ARG A 103 -21.10 13.02 13.53
CA ARG A 103 -21.87 14.12 12.93
C ARG A 103 -21.00 15.15 12.20
N ASN A 104 -19.77 15.35 12.67
CA ASN A 104 -18.84 16.36 12.16
C ASN A 104 -17.90 15.83 11.07
N GLY A 105 -17.99 14.55 10.71
CA GLY A 105 -17.16 13.92 9.69
C GLY A 105 -16.68 12.54 10.09
N ILE A 106 -15.65 12.07 9.38
CA ILE A 106 -15.07 10.74 9.57
C ILE A 106 -13.89 10.81 10.52
N THR A 107 -13.94 10.05 11.61
CA THR A 107 -12.81 9.81 12.50
C THR A 107 -12.03 8.58 12.06
N GLN A 108 -10.72 8.59 12.28
CA GLN A 108 -9.86 7.45 11.97
C GLN A 108 -9.48 6.76 13.26
N GLY A 109 -9.75 5.46 13.34
CA GLY A 109 -9.29 4.62 14.45
C GLY A 109 -7.75 4.49 14.45
N PRO A 110 -7.19 3.86 15.49
CA PRO A 110 -5.77 3.51 15.49
C PRO A 110 -5.42 2.65 14.26
N PRO A 111 -4.16 2.69 13.78
CA PRO A 111 -3.71 1.81 12.71
C PRO A 111 -3.95 0.34 13.07
N ALA A 112 -4.19 -0.49 12.04
CA ALA A 112 -4.50 -1.92 12.17
C ALA A 112 -3.48 -2.73 12.99
N LEU A 113 -2.26 -2.22 13.17
CA LEU A 113 -1.19 -2.86 13.92
C LEU A 113 -0.64 -1.95 15.01
N VAL A 114 -1.28 -1.96 16.18
CA VAL A 114 -0.71 -1.44 17.43
C VAL A 114 -0.35 -2.57 18.42
N SER A 115 -0.50 -3.85 18.03
CA SER A 115 -0.09 -4.96 18.88
C SER A 115 1.43 -5.14 18.88
N THR A 116 2.05 -4.61 19.94
CA THR A 116 3.43 -4.82 20.41
C THR A 116 3.87 -6.28 20.28
N SER A 117 4.48 -6.63 19.16
CA SER A 117 5.05 -7.96 18.95
C SER A 117 6.54 -7.86 18.66
N LEU A 118 7.34 -8.76 19.23
CA LEU A 118 8.78 -8.95 18.97
C LEU A 118 9.09 -9.04 17.45
N PHE A 119 8.09 -9.42 16.64
CA PHE A 119 8.16 -9.45 15.18
C PHE A 119 8.29 -8.05 14.52
N TYR A 120 7.87 -6.97 15.18
CA TYR A 120 8.10 -5.61 14.70
C TYR A 120 9.60 -5.22 14.77
N LEU A 121 10.35 -5.79 15.74
CA LEU A 121 11.80 -5.58 15.89
C LEU A 121 12.62 -6.36 14.85
N LEU A 122 12.10 -7.46 14.30
CA LEU A 122 12.75 -8.22 13.22
C LEU A 122 12.56 -7.59 11.83
N GLY A 123 11.79 -6.50 11.72
CA GLY A 123 11.39 -5.91 10.45
C GLY A 123 10.27 -6.71 9.78
N HIS A 124 9.46 -6.04 8.96
CA HIS A 124 8.36 -6.67 8.21
C HIS A 124 8.94 -7.61 7.15
N LEU A 125 9.20 -8.87 7.53
CA LEU A 125 9.68 -9.93 6.65
C LEU A 125 8.48 -10.54 5.90
N ASP A 126 8.12 -9.93 4.78
CA ASP A 126 7.14 -10.49 3.84
C ASP A 126 7.80 -11.10 2.59
N PHE A 127 7.00 -11.79 1.78
CA PHE A 127 7.49 -12.42 0.56
C PHE A 127 7.98 -11.37 -0.46
N LEU A 128 7.36 -10.19 -0.50
CA LEU A 128 7.85 -9.05 -1.28
C LEU A 128 9.27 -8.63 -0.87
N PHE A 129 9.54 -8.44 0.42
CA PHE A 129 10.86 -8.12 0.93
C PHE A 129 11.88 -9.21 0.59
N LEU A 130 11.47 -10.48 0.74
CA LEU A 130 12.30 -11.63 0.42
C LEU A 130 12.71 -11.64 -1.05
N VAL A 131 11.75 -11.54 -1.97
CA VAL A 131 12.04 -11.51 -3.43
C VAL A 131 12.82 -10.26 -3.80
N GLY A 132 12.37 -9.10 -3.32
CA GLY A 132 12.92 -7.79 -3.63
C GLY A 132 14.37 -7.60 -3.15
N THR A 133 14.69 -8.09 -1.95
CA THR A 133 15.97 -7.84 -1.28
C THR A 133 16.88 -9.07 -1.27
N VAL A 134 16.38 -10.22 -0.79
CA VAL A 134 17.21 -11.42 -0.59
C VAL A 134 17.49 -12.11 -1.92
N PHE A 135 16.46 -12.37 -2.73
CA PHE A 135 16.64 -13.06 -4.01
C PHE A 135 17.30 -12.20 -5.08
N SER A 136 17.10 -10.88 -5.07
CA SER A 136 17.85 -9.98 -5.96
C SER A 136 19.35 -10.00 -5.67
N LEU A 137 19.72 -10.02 -4.38
CA LEU A 137 21.12 -10.13 -3.97
C LEU A 137 21.70 -11.50 -4.33
N LEU A 138 20.97 -12.58 -4.01
CA LEU A 138 21.41 -13.94 -4.35
C LEU A 138 21.57 -14.11 -5.87
N ALA A 139 20.70 -13.53 -6.69
CA ALA A 139 20.82 -13.58 -8.15
C ALA A 139 22.11 -12.90 -8.65
N LEU A 140 22.50 -11.77 -8.06
CA LEU A 140 23.77 -11.10 -8.37
C LEU A 140 24.98 -11.92 -7.89
N LEU A 141 24.91 -12.47 -6.68
CA LEU A 141 25.95 -13.35 -6.13
C LEU A 141 26.11 -14.65 -6.92
N PHE A 142 25.08 -15.06 -7.66
CA PHE A 142 25.15 -16.23 -8.53
C PHE A 142 25.79 -15.93 -9.89
N THR A 143 25.80 -14.67 -10.31
CA THR A 143 26.15 -14.25 -11.68
C THR A 143 27.40 -13.39 -11.78
N PHE A 144 27.92 -12.85 -10.68
CA PHE A 144 29.06 -11.91 -10.71
C PHE A 144 30.33 -12.49 -11.35
N ASP A 145 30.57 -13.80 -11.23
CA ASP A 145 31.72 -14.51 -11.81
C ASP A 145 31.36 -15.34 -13.05
N ALA A 146 30.15 -15.18 -13.59
CA ALA A 146 29.70 -15.95 -14.75
C ALA A 146 30.63 -15.75 -15.95
N VAL A 147 31.02 -14.51 -16.28
CA VAL A 147 31.95 -14.21 -17.38
C VAL A 147 33.33 -13.84 -16.87
N ALA A 148 33.39 -12.98 -15.84
CA ALA A 148 34.64 -12.55 -15.20
C ALA A 148 35.45 -13.74 -14.65
N GLY A 149 34.78 -14.75 -14.05
CA GLY A 149 35.46 -15.92 -13.49
C GLY A 149 36.07 -16.82 -14.55
N GLU A 150 35.38 -17.05 -15.66
CA GLU A 150 35.95 -17.81 -16.79
C GLU A 150 37.06 -17.03 -17.51
N ARG A 151 36.97 -15.70 -17.54
CA ARG A 151 38.04 -14.85 -18.07
C ARG A 151 39.29 -14.90 -17.19
N GLU A 152 39.12 -14.78 -15.87
CA GLU A 152 40.20 -14.86 -14.87
C GLU A 152 40.87 -16.24 -14.87
N ALA A 153 40.09 -17.32 -15.01
CA ALA A 153 40.60 -18.68 -15.11
C ALA A 153 41.22 -19.02 -16.49
N GLY A 154 41.13 -18.11 -17.48
CA GLY A 154 41.60 -18.34 -18.85
C GLY A 154 40.77 -19.36 -19.65
N THR A 155 39.72 -19.94 -19.06
CA THR A 155 38.87 -20.94 -19.70
C THR A 155 38.02 -20.35 -20.81
N LEU A 156 37.68 -19.05 -20.72
CA LEU A 156 36.92 -18.34 -21.76
C LEU A 156 37.65 -18.30 -23.11
N ARG A 157 38.99 -18.15 -23.11
CA ARG A 157 39.79 -18.16 -24.34
C ARG A 157 39.83 -19.54 -24.97
N ILE A 158 39.96 -20.58 -24.15
CA ILE A 158 40.01 -21.98 -24.60
C ILE A 158 38.66 -22.41 -25.18
N THR A 159 37.54 -22.00 -24.57
CA THR A 159 36.20 -22.34 -25.08
C THR A 159 35.89 -21.65 -26.40
N LEU A 160 36.25 -20.37 -26.55
CA LEU A 160 36.03 -19.60 -27.78
C LEU A 160 37.05 -19.88 -28.90
N ALA A 161 38.16 -20.57 -28.60
CA ALA A 161 39.07 -21.08 -29.64
C ALA A 161 38.44 -22.22 -30.46
N ASN A 162 37.40 -22.88 -29.93
CA ASN A 162 36.59 -23.82 -30.68
C ASN A 162 35.56 -23.07 -31.55
N ALA A 163 34.95 -23.74 -32.54
CA ALA A 163 33.90 -23.19 -33.40
C ALA A 163 32.56 -22.97 -32.65
N LEU A 164 32.60 -22.22 -31.54
CA LEU A 164 31.45 -21.88 -30.72
C LEU A 164 31.08 -20.41 -30.96
N PRO A 165 29.84 -20.13 -31.42
CA PRO A 165 29.42 -18.76 -31.61
C PRO A 165 29.16 -18.08 -30.25
N ARG A 166 29.57 -16.80 -30.16
CA ARG A 166 29.59 -16.01 -28.92
C ARG A 166 28.19 -15.80 -28.31
N ASP A 167 27.15 -15.80 -29.13
CA ASP A 167 25.76 -15.67 -28.73
C ASP A 167 25.24 -16.90 -27.97
N LEU A 168 25.49 -18.11 -28.50
CA LEU A 168 25.11 -19.37 -27.85
C LEU A 168 25.81 -19.54 -26.50
N PHE A 169 27.07 -19.08 -26.40
CA PHE A 169 27.80 -19.09 -25.14
C PHE A 169 27.07 -18.26 -24.08
N LEU A 170 26.75 -17.00 -24.35
CA LEU A 170 26.11 -16.12 -23.38
C LEU A 170 24.66 -16.56 -23.06
N TRP A 171 23.89 -17.02 -24.05
CA TRP A 171 22.55 -17.58 -23.82
C TRP A 171 22.58 -18.82 -22.96
N SER A 172 23.54 -19.72 -23.18
CA SER A 172 23.68 -20.92 -22.36
C SER A 172 23.98 -20.60 -20.89
N LYS A 173 24.76 -19.53 -20.66
CA LYS A 173 25.12 -19.04 -19.33
C LYS A 173 23.92 -18.46 -18.60
N LEU A 174 23.19 -17.56 -19.28
CA LEU A 174 21.98 -16.95 -18.75
C LEU A 174 20.89 -17.99 -18.45
N ILE A 175 20.56 -18.86 -19.42
CA ILE A 175 19.48 -19.84 -19.27
C ILE A 175 19.86 -20.92 -18.25
N GLY A 176 21.07 -21.48 -18.35
CA GLY A 176 21.53 -22.56 -17.47
C GLY A 176 21.59 -22.12 -16.01
N GLY A 177 22.23 -20.97 -15.74
CA GLY A 177 22.29 -20.42 -14.39
C GLY A 177 20.91 -20.01 -13.85
N TYR A 178 20.06 -19.40 -14.68
CA TYR A 178 18.72 -18.99 -14.27
C TYR A 178 17.81 -20.17 -13.93
N ILE A 179 17.86 -21.26 -14.70
CA ILE A 179 17.10 -22.49 -14.41
C ILE A 179 17.53 -23.08 -13.05
N VAL A 180 18.84 -23.18 -12.79
CA VAL A 180 19.35 -23.69 -11.51
C VAL A 180 18.93 -22.80 -10.34
N PHE A 181 18.85 -21.49 -10.56
CA PHE A 181 18.39 -20.55 -9.54
C PHE A 181 16.88 -20.66 -9.27
N ILE A 182 16.07 -20.79 -10.33
CA ILE A 182 14.62 -20.72 -10.20
C ILE A 182 13.98 -22.01 -9.71
N VAL A 183 14.61 -23.17 -9.94
CA VAL A 183 14.07 -24.46 -9.49
C VAL A 183 13.95 -24.53 -7.95
N PRO A 184 14.98 -24.23 -7.14
CA PRO A 184 14.85 -24.16 -5.68
C PRO A 184 13.81 -23.14 -5.21
N PHE A 185 13.74 -21.98 -5.86
CA PHE A 185 12.74 -20.95 -5.57
C PHE A 185 11.32 -21.48 -5.78
N LEU A 186 11.03 -22.08 -6.93
CA LEU A 186 9.71 -22.64 -7.25
C LEU A 186 9.35 -23.80 -6.33
N VAL A 187 10.26 -24.74 -6.10
CA VAL A 187 10.04 -25.87 -5.19
C VAL A 187 9.71 -25.37 -3.79
N SER A 188 10.46 -24.39 -3.29
CA SER A 188 10.20 -23.84 -1.96
C SER A 188 8.90 -23.02 -1.90
N PHE A 189 8.57 -22.25 -2.94
CA PHE A 189 7.29 -21.54 -3.04
C PHE A 189 6.10 -22.52 -3.07
N LEU A 190 6.18 -23.58 -3.87
CA LEU A 190 5.17 -24.64 -3.95
C LEU A 190 5.00 -25.33 -2.59
N PHE A 191 6.10 -25.61 -1.90
CA PHE A 191 6.07 -26.17 -0.55
C PHE A 191 5.45 -25.20 0.47
N GLY A 192 5.80 -23.92 0.43
CA GLY A 192 5.19 -22.88 1.26
C GLY A 192 3.68 -22.72 0.98
N LEU A 193 3.27 -22.79 -0.29
CA LEU A 193 1.86 -22.76 -0.69
C LEU A 193 1.10 -23.99 -0.21
N LEU A 194 1.72 -25.18 -0.27
CA LEU A 194 1.16 -26.41 0.28
C LEU A 194 0.90 -26.27 1.79
N LEU A 195 1.85 -25.70 2.53
CA LEU A 195 1.67 -25.41 3.96
C LEU A 195 0.52 -24.43 4.19
N LEU A 196 0.42 -23.35 3.40
CA LEU A 196 -0.69 -22.39 3.50
C LEU A 196 -2.05 -23.06 3.29
N VAL A 197 -2.18 -23.86 2.23
CA VAL A 197 -3.42 -24.59 1.94
C VAL A 197 -3.75 -25.58 3.05
N SER A 198 -2.75 -26.27 3.61
CA SER A 198 -2.96 -27.19 4.75
C SER A 198 -3.47 -26.47 6.01
N GLN A 199 -3.17 -25.18 6.17
CA GLN A 199 -3.63 -24.34 7.28
C GLN A 199 -4.98 -23.65 6.97
N GLY A 200 -5.60 -23.95 5.84
CA GLY A 200 -6.92 -23.44 5.44
C GLY A 200 -6.89 -22.15 4.61
N PHE A 201 -5.77 -21.83 3.96
CA PHE A 201 -5.72 -20.68 3.05
C PHE A 201 -6.70 -20.87 1.88
N PRO A 202 -7.55 -19.87 1.55
CA PRO A 202 -8.62 -20.01 0.56
C PRO A 202 -8.11 -19.93 -0.89
N LEU A 203 -7.22 -20.84 -1.28
CA LEU A 203 -6.65 -20.86 -2.64
C LEU A 203 -7.70 -21.20 -3.72
N GLY A 204 -8.79 -21.89 -3.33
CA GLY A 204 -9.88 -22.30 -4.22
C GLY A 204 -10.80 -21.15 -4.68
N GLU A 205 -10.65 -19.94 -4.12
CA GLU A 205 -11.38 -18.77 -4.62
C GLU A 205 -10.87 -18.39 -6.03
N SER A 206 -11.81 -18.22 -6.97
CA SER A 206 -11.53 -18.01 -8.40
C SER A 206 -10.65 -16.80 -8.70
N ASP A 207 -10.64 -15.79 -7.82
CA ASP A 207 -9.84 -14.57 -7.96
C ASP A 207 -8.48 -14.64 -7.25
N ILE A 208 -8.27 -15.58 -6.32
CA ILE A 208 -7.01 -15.70 -5.55
C ILE A 208 -5.95 -16.47 -6.34
N PHE A 209 -6.31 -17.64 -6.88
CA PHE A 209 -5.39 -18.48 -7.66
C PHE A 209 -4.65 -17.72 -8.79
N PRO A 210 -5.33 -16.98 -9.69
CA PRO A 210 -4.63 -16.29 -10.77
C PRO A 210 -3.72 -15.15 -10.27
N ARG A 211 -4.01 -14.54 -9.10
CA ARG A 211 -3.12 -13.53 -8.49
C ARG A 211 -1.86 -14.17 -7.93
N VAL A 212 -1.98 -15.31 -7.25
CA VAL A 212 -0.82 -16.07 -6.76
C VAL A 212 0.07 -16.50 -7.92
N LEU A 213 -0.52 -17.00 -9.01
CA LEU A 213 0.23 -17.34 -10.23
C LEU A 213 0.95 -16.11 -10.81
N SER A 214 0.26 -14.96 -10.87
CA SER A 214 0.83 -13.71 -11.34
C SER A 214 2.00 -13.24 -10.46
N LEU A 215 1.93 -13.42 -9.14
CA LEU A 215 3.02 -13.11 -8.22
C LEU A 215 4.28 -13.94 -8.49
N ILE A 216 4.12 -15.23 -8.77
CA ILE A 216 5.24 -16.11 -9.15
C ILE A 216 5.88 -15.62 -10.44
N LEU A 217 5.07 -15.33 -11.47
CA LEU A 217 5.55 -14.87 -12.77
C LEU A 217 6.29 -13.53 -12.68
N VAL A 218 5.74 -12.56 -11.93
CA VAL A 218 6.39 -11.26 -11.72
C VAL A 218 7.70 -11.44 -10.93
N SER A 219 7.72 -12.31 -9.92
CA SER A 219 8.94 -12.62 -9.16
C SER A 219 10.02 -13.24 -10.05
N MET A 220 9.64 -14.16 -10.94
CA MET A 220 10.55 -14.75 -11.94
C MET A 220 11.15 -13.69 -12.86
N ILE A 221 10.31 -12.82 -13.46
CA ILE A 221 10.79 -11.74 -14.34
C ILE A 221 11.74 -10.78 -13.60
N TYR A 222 11.41 -10.44 -12.35
CA TYR A 222 12.26 -9.60 -11.52
C TYR A 222 13.62 -10.24 -11.22
N ILE A 223 13.64 -11.51 -10.81
CA ILE A 223 14.88 -12.27 -10.58
C ILE A 223 15.69 -12.33 -11.87
N ALA A 224 15.06 -12.57 -13.02
CA ALA A 224 15.72 -12.57 -14.31
C ALA A 224 16.38 -11.22 -14.62
N ALA A 225 15.72 -10.10 -14.33
CA ALA A 225 16.32 -8.77 -14.51
C ALA A 225 17.61 -8.62 -13.69
N PHE A 226 17.62 -9.00 -12.41
CA PHE A 226 18.83 -8.96 -11.58
C PHE A 226 19.91 -9.95 -12.02
N PHE A 227 19.52 -11.14 -12.48
CA PHE A 227 20.43 -12.13 -13.05
C PHE A 227 21.18 -11.57 -14.28
N VAL A 228 20.45 -10.84 -15.12
CA VAL A 228 21.01 -10.15 -16.28
C VAL A 228 21.91 -8.98 -15.86
N ILE A 229 21.51 -8.17 -14.86
CA ILE A 229 22.37 -7.10 -14.31
C ILE A 229 23.71 -7.67 -13.85
N GLY A 230 23.70 -8.77 -13.09
CA GLY A 230 24.94 -9.38 -12.60
C GLY A 230 25.80 -9.93 -13.73
N THR A 231 25.17 -10.50 -14.77
CA THR A 231 25.86 -10.94 -15.98
C THR A 231 26.48 -9.77 -16.74
N VAL A 232 25.76 -8.65 -16.89
CA VAL A 232 26.30 -7.41 -17.48
C VAL A 232 27.55 -6.99 -16.70
N ILE A 233 27.46 -6.86 -15.38
CA ILE A 233 28.61 -6.45 -14.55
C ILE A 233 29.79 -7.41 -14.73
N SER A 234 29.52 -8.73 -14.78
CA SER A 234 30.52 -9.76 -15.03
C SER A 234 31.18 -9.65 -16.42
N THR A 235 30.46 -9.20 -17.46
CA THR A 235 31.04 -8.99 -18.81
C THR A 235 31.93 -7.76 -18.91
N TYR A 236 31.69 -6.73 -18.09
CA TYR A 236 32.45 -5.48 -18.10
C TYR A 236 33.76 -5.55 -17.34
N LEU A 237 33.91 -6.54 -16.45
CA LEU A 237 35.01 -6.60 -15.49
C LEU A 237 35.82 -7.87 -15.70
N ASP A 238 37.15 -7.74 -15.62
CA ASP A 238 38.06 -8.86 -15.88
C ASP A 238 38.38 -9.68 -14.62
N ASN A 239 38.16 -9.10 -13.44
CA ASN A 239 38.44 -9.73 -12.14
C ASN A 239 37.15 -10.02 -11.38
N SER A 240 36.97 -11.26 -10.91
CA SER A 240 35.77 -11.70 -10.20
C SER A 240 35.55 -10.93 -8.89
N LYS A 241 36.63 -10.59 -8.18
CA LYS A 241 36.57 -9.81 -6.93
C LYS A 241 36.01 -8.41 -7.15
N THR A 242 36.46 -7.73 -8.21
CA THR A 242 35.97 -6.39 -8.57
C THR A 242 34.52 -6.45 -9.05
N ALA A 243 34.15 -7.49 -9.79
CA ALA A 243 32.77 -7.74 -10.20
C ALA A 243 31.82 -7.90 -9.01
N LEU A 244 32.25 -8.62 -7.97
CA LEU A 244 31.47 -8.77 -6.73
C LEU A 244 31.23 -7.42 -6.03
N ILE A 245 32.29 -6.61 -5.86
CA ILE A 245 32.20 -5.30 -5.19
C ILE A 245 31.27 -4.35 -5.95
N ILE A 246 31.40 -4.30 -7.27
CA ILE A 246 30.57 -3.44 -8.12
C ILE A 246 29.12 -3.94 -8.16
N ALA A 247 28.89 -5.25 -8.26
CA ALA A 247 27.55 -5.84 -8.19
C ALA A 247 26.85 -5.52 -6.88
N PHE A 248 27.55 -5.64 -5.75
CA PHE A 248 27.01 -5.26 -4.44
C PHE A 248 26.71 -3.76 -4.36
N THR A 249 27.59 -2.91 -4.89
CA THR A 249 27.37 -1.46 -4.93
C THR A 249 26.13 -1.12 -5.75
N VAL A 250 26.03 -1.63 -6.98
CA VAL A 250 24.86 -1.44 -7.85
C VAL A 250 23.58 -1.95 -7.18
N TRP A 251 23.65 -3.08 -6.47
CA TRP A 251 22.53 -3.60 -5.70
C TRP A 251 22.07 -2.65 -4.60
N VAL A 252 22.98 -2.12 -3.78
CA VAL A 252 22.63 -1.14 -2.71
C VAL A 252 21.93 0.07 -3.32
N PHE A 253 22.44 0.61 -4.41
CA PHE A 253 21.80 1.75 -5.08
C PHE A 253 20.42 1.37 -5.65
N ALA A 254 20.33 0.27 -6.39
CA ALA A 254 19.10 -0.14 -7.07
C ALA A 254 17.97 -0.54 -6.10
N VAL A 255 18.29 -1.27 -5.04
CA VAL A 255 17.31 -1.90 -4.13
C VAL A 255 17.04 -1.06 -2.89
N LEU A 256 18.07 -0.44 -2.29
CA LEU A 256 17.91 0.28 -1.02
C LEU A 256 17.75 1.79 -1.20
N ILE A 257 18.52 2.40 -2.11
CA ILE A 257 18.58 3.86 -2.24
C ILE A 257 17.49 4.37 -3.20
N THR A 258 17.43 3.86 -4.43
CA THR A 258 16.53 4.39 -5.47
C THR A 258 15.05 4.44 -5.06
N PRO A 259 14.47 3.39 -4.42
CA PRO A 259 13.07 3.47 -4.00
C PRO A 259 12.82 4.61 -3.01
N ARG A 260 13.78 4.91 -2.13
CA ARG A 260 13.66 5.99 -1.14
C ARG A 260 13.89 7.37 -1.74
N VAL A 261 14.83 7.48 -2.68
CA VAL A 261 15.13 8.74 -3.37
C VAL A 261 13.91 9.24 -4.12
N GLY A 262 13.12 8.36 -4.76
CA GLY A 262 11.88 8.76 -5.44
C GLY A 262 10.88 9.49 -4.52
N PHE A 263 10.72 9.04 -3.26
CA PHE A 263 9.86 9.72 -2.29
C PHE A 263 10.45 11.03 -1.79
N ILE A 264 11.78 11.11 -1.65
CA ILE A 264 12.46 12.34 -1.22
C ILE A 264 12.39 13.41 -2.32
N THR A 265 12.67 13.06 -3.58
CA THR A 265 12.60 14.00 -4.71
C THR A 265 11.19 14.49 -4.95
N ALA A 266 10.18 13.65 -4.75
CA ALA A 266 8.78 14.05 -4.82
C ALA A 266 8.42 15.14 -3.80
N LYS A 267 8.99 15.09 -2.58
CA LYS A 267 8.79 16.15 -1.58
C LYS A 267 9.35 17.51 -2.02
N PHE A 268 10.42 17.51 -2.80
CA PHE A 268 11.00 18.75 -3.34
C PHE A 268 10.25 19.28 -4.57
N ILE A 269 9.85 18.41 -5.49
CA ILE A 269 9.20 18.80 -6.76
C ILE A 269 7.72 19.16 -6.54
N ALA A 270 7.05 18.38 -5.70
CA ALA A 270 5.64 18.54 -5.36
C ALA A 270 5.52 18.65 -3.84
N PRO A 271 5.82 19.83 -3.24
CA PRO A 271 5.61 20.04 -1.83
C PRO A 271 4.12 19.88 -1.51
N THR A 272 3.84 19.24 -0.38
CA THR A 272 2.50 19.02 0.14
C THR A 272 2.41 19.70 1.49
N GLN A 273 1.25 20.28 1.77
CA GLN A 273 0.96 20.79 3.11
C GLN A 273 1.04 19.63 4.12
N THR A 274 1.47 19.90 5.35
CA THR A 274 1.41 18.88 6.41
C THR A 274 -0.03 18.72 6.86
N SER A 275 -0.43 17.52 7.30
CA SER A 275 -1.75 17.29 7.89
C SER A 275 -2.05 18.26 9.04
N GLN A 276 -1.01 18.64 9.80
CA GLN A 276 -1.10 19.65 10.85
C GLN A 276 -1.42 21.05 10.29
N SER A 277 -0.77 21.49 9.20
CA SER A 277 -1.08 22.79 8.60
C SER A 277 -2.49 22.86 8.03
N VAL A 278 -2.99 21.77 7.45
CA VAL A 278 -4.38 21.67 6.97
C VAL A 278 -5.36 21.73 8.14
N TYR A 279 -5.05 21.02 9.23
CA TYR A 279 -5.86 21.09 10.46
C TYR A 279 -5.89 22.50 11.05
N LEU A 280 -4.75 23.18 11.11
CA LEU A 280 -4.65 24.56 11.60
C LEU A 280 -5.43 25.53 10.70
N GLU A 281 -5.33 25.38 9.37
CA GLU A 281 -6.08 26.20 8.42
C GLU A 281 -7.60 26.00 8.59
N LYS A 282 -8.06 24.76 8.69
CA LYS A 282 -9.47 24.46 8.98
C LYS A 282 -9.93 25.02 10.32
N THR A 283 -9.08 24.95 11.34
CA THR A 283 -9.38 25.47 12.68
C THR A 283 -9.49 26.99 12.66
N ALA A 284 -8.55 27.69 11.99
CA ALA A 284 -8.61 29.14 11.83
C ALA A 284 -9.86 29.58 11.06
N VAL A 285 -10.21 28.88 9.98
CA VAL A 285 -11.45 29.13 9.24
C VAL A 285 -12.68 28.92 10.13
N ARG A 286 -12.69 27.88 10.96
CA ARG A 286 -13.78 27.63 11.92
C ARG A 286 -13.90 28.73 12.97
N GLU A 287 -12.78 29.19 13.52
CA GLU A 287 -12.74 30.26 14.52
C GLU A 287 -13.26 31.58 13.94
N ASN A 288 -12.83 31.96 12.73
CA ASN A 288 -13.34 33.16 12.06
C ASN A 288 -14.85 33.12 11.88
N PHE A 289 -15.42 31.99 11.42
CA PHE A 289 -16.86 31.87 11.27
C PHE A 289 -17.61 31.86 12.61
N ASN A 290 -17.03 31.25 13.66
CA ASN A 290 -17.62 31.31 14.99
C ASN A 290 -17.62 32.74 15.55
N ASP A 291 -16.58 33.53 15.31
CA ASP A 291 -16.50 34.93 15.72
C ASP A 291 -17.53 35.79 14.98
N GLU A 292 -17.73 35.58 13.67
CA GLU A 292 -18.78 36.26 12.90
C GLU A 292 -20.20 35.92 13.39
N VAL A 293 -20.47 34.63 13.70
CA VAL A 293 -21.74 34.21 14.29
C VAL A 293 -21.94 34.83 15.68
N ARG A 294 -20.87 34.93 16.49
CA ARG A 294 -20.92 35.56 17.81
C ARG A 294 -21.23 37.05 17.71
N GLU A 295 -20.65 37.74 16.74
CA GLU A 295 -20.94 39.16 16.46
C GLU A 295 -22.41 39.35 16.06
N LYS A 296 -22.91 38.57 15.09
CA LYS A 296 -24.32 38.61 14.68
C LYS A 296 -25.28 38.28 15.81
N ARG A 297 -24.94 37.29 16.65
CA ARG A 297 -25.70 36.97 17.86
C ARG A 297 -25.74 38.17 18.82
N GLY A 298 -24.62 38.86 19.00
CA GLY A 298 -24.52 40.06 19.82
C GLY A 298 -25.36 41.23 19.29
N GLU A 299 -25.38 41.45 17.97
CA GLU A 299 -26.23 42.46 17.32
C GLU A 299 -27.72 42.17 17.56
N ILE A 300 -28.17 40.95 17.25
CA ILE A 300 -29.56 40.52 17.43
C ILE A 300 -29.97 40.60 18.90
N GLN A 301 -29.09 40.19 19.81
CA GLN A 301 -29.34 40.27 21.24
C GLN A 301 -29.47 41.72 21.72
N THR A 302 -28.59 42.61 21.26
CA THR A 302 -28.63 44.04 21.63
C THR A 302 -29.89 44.73 21.10
N GLU A 303 -30.29 44.44 19.87
CA GLU A 303 -31.53 44.94 19.27
C GLU A 303 -32.76 44.43 20.02
N TYR A 304 -32.79 43.15 20.37
CA TYR A 304 -33.90 42.53 21.10
C TYR A 304 -34.10 43.13 22.50
N TRP A 305 -33.01 43.47 23.20
CA TRP A 305 -33.06 44.03 24.57
C TRP A 305 -33.18 45.55 24.65
N LYS A 306 -33.05 46.26 23.53
CA LYS A 306 -33.07 47.73 23.47
C LYS A 306 -34.31 48.34 24.11
N ASP A 307 -35.47 47.69 23.95
CA ASP A 307 -36.76 48.16 24.47
C ASP A 307 -37.19 47.45 25.78
N ARG A 308 -36.30 46.63 26.39
CA ARG A 308 -36.63 45.75 27.54
C ARG A 308 -35.51 45.70 28.60
N PRO A 309 -35.28 46.79 29.35
CA PRO A 309 -34.10 46.94 30.22
C PRO A 309 -34.14 46.15 31.55
N SER A 310 -35.26 45.54 31.94
CA SER A 310 -35.36 44.70 33.16
C SER A 310 -36.30 43.51 32.98
N PRO A 311 -35.83 42.43 32.32
CA PRO A 311 -36.65 41.27 32.05
C PRO A 311 -36.73 40.30 33.23
N SER A 312 -37.91 39.70 33.40
CA SER A 312 -38.10 38.55 34.28
C SER A 312 -37.36 37.30 33.77
N ILE A 313 -37.10 36.32 34.64
CA ILE A 313 -36.43 35.06 34.26
C ILE A 313 -37.18 34.35 33.11
N GLN A 314 -38.51 34.39 33.13
CA GLN A 314 -39.35 33.78 32.08
C GLN A 314 -39.19 34.51 30.74
N GLU A 315 -39.07 35.84 30.76
CA GLU A 315 -38.82 36.64 29.55
C GLU A 315 -37.41 36.43 29.00
N GLN A 316 -36.41 36.20 29.85
CA GLN A 316 -35.07 35.84 29.40
C GLN A 316 -35.06 34.49 28.67
N VAL A 317 -35.78 33.49 29.18
CA VAL A 317 -35.91 32.16 28.55
C VAL A 317 -36.67 32.23 27.22
N ASN A 318 -37.75 33.01 27.16
CA ASN A 318 -38.51 33.21 25.92
C ASN A 318 -37.71 34.03 24.89
N ALA A 319 -36.95 35.03 25.35
CA ALA A 319 -36.07 35.83 24.53
C ALA A 319 -34.93 35.01 23.92
N SER A 320 -34.28 34.14 24.70
CA SER A 320 -33.25 33.25 24.16
C SER A 320 -33.82 32.35 23.05
N SER A 321 -35.03 31.80 23.24
CA SER A 321 -35.69 30.97 22.22
C SER A 321 -35.98 31.75 20.93
N GLU A 322 -36.41 33.01 21.03
CA GLU A 322 -36.75 33.82 19.87
C GLU A 322 -35.49 34.34 19.14
N ILE A 323 -34.44 34.69 19.88
CA ILE A 323 -33.13 35.05 19.34
C ILE A 323 -32.52 33.84 18.60
N ASP A 324 -32.58 32.65 19.21
CA ASP A 324 -32.05 31.42 18.59
C ASP A 324 -32.82 31.07 17.28
N LYS A 325 -34.14 31.31 17.22
CA LYS A 325 -34.90 31.15 15.96
C LYS A 325 -34.47 32.12 14.86
N GLN A 326 -34.19 33.38 15.21
CA GLN A 326 -33.69 34.37 14.24
C GLN A 326 -32.26 34.08 13.80
N LEU A 327 -31.46 33.48 14.69
CA LEU A 327 -30.07 33.12 14.41
C LEU A 327 -29.93 31.80 13.64
N ALA A 328 -30.89 30.89 13.73
CA ALA A 328 -30.88 29.60 13.02
C ALA A 328 -30.62 29.69 11.50
N PRO A 329 -31.26 30.58 10.70
CA PRO A 329 -30.94 30.72 9.28
C PRO A 329 -29.53 31.27 9.04
N VAL A 330 -29.04 32.15 9.92
CA VAL A 330 -27.69 32.73 9.85
C VAL A 330 -26.65 31.66 10.16
N GLU A 331 -26.83 30.88 11.23
CA GLU A 331 -25.97 29.73 11.57
C GLU A 331 -25.96 28.68 10.46
N ALA A 332 -27.09 28.42 9.79
CA ALA A 332 -27.17 27.52 8.66
C ALA A 332 -26.35 28.02 7.45
N GLU A 333 -26.44 29.31 7.11
CA GLU A 333 -25.65 29.94 6.05
C GLU A 333 -24.14 29.84 6.36
N TYR A 334 -23.74 30.18 7.60
CA TYR A 334 -22.35 30.11 8.04
C TYR A 334 -21.82 28.68 8.05
N ARG A 335 -22.62 27.72 8.49
CA ARG A 335 -22.27 26.30 8.44
C ARG A 335 -22.05 25.83 7.01
N GLN A 336 -22.86 26.29 6.06
CA GLN A 336 -22.66 25.99 4.65
C GLN A 336 -21.35 26.59 4.12
N LYS A 337 -21.08 27.88 4.41
CA LYS A 337 -19.81 28.54 4.03
C LYS A 337 -18.58 27.83 4.61
N TYR A 338 -18.65 27.39 5.88
CA TYR A 338 -17.60 26.61 6.51
C TYR A 338 -17.39 25.27 5.80
N ASN A 339 -18.47 24.52 5.54
CA ASN A 339 -18.39 23.23 4.85
C ASN A 339 -17.80 23.37 3.44
N ASP A 340 -18.19 24.41 2.70
CA ASP A 340 -17.66 24.70 1.37
C ASP A 340 -16.15 25.02 1.43
N SER A 341 -15.74 25.85 2.40
CA SER A 341 -14.34 26.20 2.63
C SER A 341 -13.49 25.00 3.06
N ALA A 342 -13.98 24.21 4.01
CA ALA A 342 -13.32 22.99 4.48
C ALA A 342 -13.17 21.96 3.34
N THR A 343 -14.22 21.78 2.53
CA THR A 343 -14.19 20.89 1.36
C THR A 343 -13.19 21.38 0.31
N ALA A 344 -13.08 22.70 0.11
CA ALA A 344 -12.10 23.27 -0.81
C ALA A 344 -10.66 23.03 -0.33
N ILE A 345 -10.40 23.19 0.97
CA ILE A 345 -9.11 22.88 1.60
C ILE A 345 -8.78 21.39 1.42
N ASP A 346 -9.72 20.49 1.70
CA ASP A 346 -9.52 19.04 1.53
C ASP A 346 -9.24 18.65 0.09
N ARG A 347 -9.99 19.21 -0.87
CA ARG A 347 -9.76 18.97 -2.30
C ARG A 347 -8.38 19.45 -2.72
N ARG A 348 -7.90 20.59 -2.21
CA ARG A 348 -6.55 21.09 -2.49
C ARG A 348 -5.50 20.16 -1.92
N TYR A 349 -5.61 19.80 -0.65
CA TYR A 349 -4.69 18.88 0.02
C TYR A 349 -4.62 17.51 -0.68
N ASN A 350 -5.76 16.92 -1.00
CA ASN A 350 -5.83 15.63 -1.68
C ASN A 350 -5.21 15.68 -3.09
N ARG A 351 -5.40 16.79 -3.83
CA ARG A 351 -4.77 17.00 -5.14
C ARG A 351 -3.26 17.13 -5.04
N GLU A 352 -2.76 17.89 -4.06
CA GLU A 352 -1.33 18.04 -3.81
C GLU A 352 -0.69 16.70 -3.44
N GLN A 353 -1.33 15.95 -2.54
CA GLN A 353 -0.89 14.62 -2.13
C GLN A 353 -0.87 13.62 -3.30
N ALA A 354 -1.95 13.59 -4.10
CA ALA A 354 -2.02 12.72 -5.28
C ALA A 354 -0.93 13.07 -6.31
N ARG A 355 -0.63 14.36 -6.51
CA ARG A 355 0.45 14.82 -7.39
C ARG A 355 1.82 14.39 -6.87
N GLN A 356 2.09 14.58 -5.57
CA GLN A 356 3.35 14.17 -4.96
C GLN A 356 3.57 12.66 -5.08
N GLU A 357 2.54 11.86 -4.79
CA GLU A 357 2.62 10.41 -4.93
C GLU A 357 2.87 9.99 -6.37
N SER A 358 2.17 10.59 -7.35
CA SER A 358 2.37 10.26 -8.77
C SER A 358 3.78 10.58 -9.27
N VAL A 359 4.34 11.72 -8.81
CA VAL A 359 5.74 12.08 -9.08
C VAL A 359 6.68 11.06 -8.42
N ALA A 360 6.45 10.71 -7.14
CA ALA A 360 7.26 9.72 -6.43
C ALA A 360 7.27 8.36 -7.12
N GLU A 361 6.10 7.88 -7.54
CA GLU A 361 5.92 6.62 -8.29
C GLU A 361 6.68 6.66 -9.63
N THR A 362 6.59 7.77 -10.37
CA THR A 362 7.26 7.90 -11.67
C THR A 362 8.78 7.91 -11.54
N PHE A 363 9.32 8.61 -10.54
CA PHE A 363 10.77 8.64 -10.30
C PHE A 363 11.31 7.34 -9.70
N SER A 364 10.55 6.67 -8.85
CA SER A 364 10.98 5.40 -8.25
C SER A 364 11.03 4.26 -9.27
N ARG A 365 10.15 4.28 -10.28
CA ARG A 365 10.10 3.34 -11.42
C ARG A 365 11.39 3.21 -12.25
N ILE A 366 12.37 4.08 -12.03
CA ILE A 366 13.73 3.94 -12.59
C ILE A 366 14.40 2.63 -12.12
N SER A 367 14.05 2.11 -10.93
CA SER A 367 14.53 0.82 -10.46
C SER A 367 13.54 -0.32 -10.76
N PRO A 368 14.03 -1.50 -11.19
CA PRO A 368 13.21 -2.72 -11.26
C PRO A 368 12.52 -3.05 -9.93
N THR A 369 13.15 -2.72 -8.80
CA THR A 369 12.60 -3.01 -7.45
C THR A 369 11.33 -2.24 -7.17
N SER A 370 11.24 -0.97 -7.58
CA SER A 370 10.02 -0.18 -7.39
C SER A 370 8.86 -0.73 -8.22
N SER A 371 9.14 -1.17 -9.45
CA SER A 371 8.12 -1.82 -10.30
C SER A 371 7.60 -3.11 -9.66
N LEU A 372 8.48 -3.92 -9.06
CA LEU A 372 8.07 -5.11 -8.28
C LEU A 372 7.19 -4.74 -7.09
N ILE A 373 7.54 -3.70 -6.32
CA ILE A 373 6.78 -3.26 -5.14
C ILE A 373 5.37 -2.85 -5.54
N TYR A 374 5.21 -2.00 -6.57
CA TYR A 374 3.89 -1.55 -7.01
C TYR A 374 3.04 -2.69 -7.59
N LEU A 375 3.64 -3.56 -8.41
CA LEU A 375 2.94 -4.72 -8.95
C LEU A 375 2.46 -5.67 -7.87
N THR A 376 3.37 -6.03 -6.96
CA THR A 376 3.09 -7.01 -5.91
C THR A 376 2.01 -6.49 -4.98
N THR A 377 2.14 -5.23 -4.51
CA THR A 377 1.14 -4.62 -3.61
C THR A 377 -0.23 -4.44 -4.25
N ASN A 378 -0.29 -4.15 -5.56
CA ASN A 378 -1.56 -4.12 -6.29
C ASN A 378 -2.16 -5.53 -6.46
N LEU A 379 -1.34 -6.53 -6.81
CA LEU A 379 -1.77 -7.92 -6.94
C LEU A 379 -2.28 -8.51 -5.62
N THR A 380 -1.62 -8.19 -4.50
CA THR A 380 -2.02 -8.63 -3.16
C THR A 380 -3.15 -7.80 -2.56
N ARG A 381 -3.65 -6.78 -3.27
CA ARG A 381 -4.64 -5.81 -2.78
C ARG A 381 -4.20 -5.15 -1.47
N THR A 382 -2.92 -4.86 -1.31
CA THR A 382 -2.39 -4.11 -0.18
C THR A 382 -1.76 -2.78 -0.60
N GLY A 383 -1.87 -2.42 -1.88
CA GLY A 383 -1.37 -1.18 -2.44
C GLY A 383 -2.34 0.01 -2.32
N LYS A 384 -2.02 1.06 -3.07
CA LYS A 384 -2.72 2.34 -3.09
C LYS A 384 -4.20 2.23 -3.48
N ALA A 385 -4.54 1.28 -4.35
CA ALA A 385 -5.94 1.04 -4.75
C ALA A 385 -6.82 0.66 -3.55
N LYS A 386 -6.33 -0.22 -2.65
CA LYS A 386 -7.07 -0.59 -1.43
C LYS A 386 -7.28 0.60 -0.51
N ARG A 387 -6.24 1.43 -0.29
CA ARG A 387 -6.34 2.66 0.50
C ARG A 387 -7.42 3.58 -0.07
N THR A 388 -7.37 3.83 -1.38
CA THR A 388 -8.29 4.75 -2.07
C THR A 388 -9.73 4.25 -1.97
N ASN A 389 -9.97 2.98 -2.30
CA ASN A 389 -11.30 2.37 -2.19
C ASN A 389 -11.83 2.37 -0.76
N TYR A 390 -10.97 2.18 0.24
CA TYR A 390 -11.37 2.17 1.64
C TYR A 390 -11.84 3.55 2.11
N PHE A 391 -11.08 4.60 1.83
CA PHE A 391 -11.48 5.97 2.17
C PHE A 391 -12.68 6.44 1.35
N GLU A 392 -12.74 6.13 0.06
CA GLU A 392 -13.92 6.44 -0.77
C GLU A 392 -15.18 5.73 -0.30
N ALA A 393 -15.08 4.46 0.12
CA ALA A 393 -16.21 3.75 0.72
C ALA A 393 -16.65 4.41 2.04
N GLY A 394 -15.71 4.89 2.85
CA GLY A 394 -15.98 5.68 4.05
C GLY A 394 -16.73 6.98 3.73
N GLU A 395 -16.27 7.74 2.74
CA GLU A 395 -16.92 8.98 2.30
C GLU A 395 -18.33 8.75 1.76
N ARG A 396 -18.53 7.70 0.95
CA ARG A 396 -19.86 7.32 0.45
C ARG A 396 -20.79 6.92 1.61
N TYR A 397 -20.28 6.17 2.58
CA TYR A 397 -21.04 5.77 3.75
C TYR A 397 -21.39 6.95 4.66
N PHE A 398 -20.45 7.88 4.85
CA PHE A 398 -20.71 9.13 5.56
C PHE A 398 -21.79 9.96 4.86
N ALA A 399 -21.72 10.09 3.52
CA ALA A 399 -22.71 10.83 2.75
C ALA A 399 -24.12 10.22 2.86
N SER A 400 -24.24 8.88 2.83
CA SER A 400 -25.54 8.21 3.03
C SER A 400 -26.08 8.43 4.44
N LEU A 401 -25.24 8.26 5.48
CA LEU A 401 -25.63 8.53 6.87
C LEU A 401 -25.98 10.01 7.09
N HIS A 402 -25.30 10.92 6.41
CA HIS A 402 -25.60 12.33 6.51
C HIS A 402 -27.00 12.66 5.94
N ALA A 403 -27.35 12.11 4.78
CA ALA A 403 -28.66 12.29 4.19
C ALA A 403 -29.78 11.60 5.00
N GLU A 404 -29.51 10.42 5.56
CA GLU A 404 -30.51 9.62 6.27
C GLU A 404 -30.74 10.06 7.71
N LEU A 405 -29.65 10.40 8.43
CA LEU A 405 -29.61 10.64 9.87
C LEU A 405 -29.12 12.06 10.21
N PHE A 406 -27.88 12.43 9.85
CA PHE A 406 -27.27 13.64 10.41
C PHE A 406 -27.93 14.96 10.00
N SER A 407 -28.51 15.02 8.80
CA SER A 407 -29.26 16.18 8.30
C SER A 407 -30.61 16.37 9.01
N LYS A 408 -31.17 15.31 9.61
CA LYS A 408 -32.48 15.33 10.27
C LYS A 408 -32.39 15.57 11.78
N ILE A 409 -31.21 15.39 12.36
CA ILE A 409 -30.95 15.67 13.78
C ILE A 409 -31.03 17.18 14.01
N ARG A 410 -31.89 17.59 14.94
CA ARG A 410 -32.08 18.99 15.33
C ARG A 410 -31.23 19.31 16.56
N ASP A 411 -30.45 20.38 16.49
CA ASP A 411 -29.62 20.86 17.61
C ASP A 411 -30.45 21.41 18.79
N TYR A 412 -31.59 22.01 18.48
CA TYR A 412 -32.44 22.68 19.45
C TYR A 412 -33.88 22.16 19.37
N ILE A 413 -34.32 21.50 20.43
CA ILE A 413 -35.72 21.09 20.63
C ILE A 413 -36.11 21.54 22.05
N PRO A 414 -37.06 22.49 22.21
CA PRO A 414 -37.43 23.01 23.53
C PRO A 414 -38.11 21.95 24.43
N VAL A 415 -38.74 20.92 23.83
CA VAL A 415 -39.31 19.76 24.53
C VAL A 415 -39.03 18.49 23.72
N ARG A 416 -38.17 17.61 24.23
CA ARG A 416 -37.85 16.32 23.58
C ARG A 416 -38.90 15.28 23.95
N ILE A 417 -39.85 15.05 23.04
CA ILE A 417 -40.76 13.91 23.13
C ILE A 417 -40.13 12.79 22.29
N MET A 418 -39.67 11.73 22.96
CA MET A 418 -39.17 10.54 22.26
C MET A 418 -40.36 9.73 21.75
N ASN A 419 -40.67 9.85 20.46
CA ASN A 419 -41.62 8.95 19.82
C ASN A 419 -40.87 7.73 19.26
N PRO A 420 -41.42 6.50 19.41
CA PRO A 420 -40.83 5.30 18.80
C PRO A 420 -40.73 5.37 17.27
N LYS A 421 -41.54 6.22 16.62
CA LYS A 421 -41.54 6.45 15.17
C LYS A 421 -40.33 7.26 14.68
N ASP A 422 -39.60 7.92 15.58
CA ASP A 422 -38.44 8.76 15.28
C ASP A 422 -37.11 7.98 15.41
N ASN A 423 -37.20 6.68 15.72
CA ASN A 423 -36.05 5.77 15.76
C ASN A 423 -35.69 5.36 14.33
N ILE A 424 -34.46 5.64 13.92
CA ILE A 424 -33.93 5.23 12.62
C ILE A 424 -33.02 4.02 12.85
N GLN A 425 -33.32 2.90 12.17
CA GLN A 425 -32.36 1.81 12.04
C GLN A 425 -31.23 2.25 11.11
N LEU A 426 -29.99 2.15 11.56
CA LEU A 426 -28.85 2.51 10.74
C LEU A 426 -28.69 1.53 9.58
N THR A 427 -28.49 2.08 8.38
CA THR A 427 -28.10 1.30 7.21
C THR A 427 -26.74 0.66 7.50
N PRO A 428 -26.57 -0.66 7.29
CA PRO A 428 -25.30 -1.32 7.54
C PRO A 428 -24.19 -0.75 6.64
N PRO A 429 -22.94 -0.74 7.11
CA PRO A 429 -21.82 -0.23 6.34
C PRO A 429 -21.69 -0.97 5.00
N PRO A 430 -21.46 -0.25 3.87
CA PRO A 430 -21.30 -0.88 2.57
C PRO A 430 -20.05 -1.76 2.54
N ALA A 431 -20.12 -2.86 1.79
CA ALA A 431 -18.94 -3.68 1.54
C ALA A 431 -17.92 -2.90 0.71
N VAL A 432 -16.66 -2.89 1.15
CA VAL A 432 -15.58 -2.25 0.41
C VAL A 432 -15.28 -3.05 -0.86
N GLU A 433 -15.57 -2.45 -2.02
CA GLU A 433 -15.30 -3.07 -3.31
C GLU A 433 -13.79 -3.30 -3.51
N SER A 434 -13.45 -4.53 -3.86
CA SER A 434 -12.07 -4.93 -4.14
C SER A 434 -11.85 -4.94 -5.65
N PRO A 435 -10.74 -4.36 -6.15
CA PRO A 435 -10.50 -4.27 -7.59
C PRO A 435 -10.40 -5.67 -8.20
N THR A 436 -10.99 -5.83 -9.39
CA THR A 436 -10.92 -7.07 -10.16
C THR A 436 -9.49 -7.31 -10.66
N LEU A 437 -9.18 -8.54 -11.06
CA LEU A 437 -7.85 -8.87 -11.57
C LEU A 437 -7.51 -8.09 -12.85
N ALA A 438 -8.49 -7.94 -13.75
CA ALA A 438 -8.34 -7.18 -14.99
C ALA A 438 -8.02 -5.69 -14.71
N GLU A 439 -8.69 -5.07 -13.75
CA GLU A 439 -8.40 -3.69 -13.35
C GLU A 439 -7.01 -3.56 -12.72
N THR A 440 -6.62 -4.54 -11.90
CA THR A 440 -5.31 -4.59 -11.26
C THR A 440 -4.19 -4.62 -12.32
N PHE A 441 -4.35 -5.46 -13.35
CA PHE A 441 -3.41 -5.55 -14.46
C PHE A 441 -3.38 -4.28 -15.30
N ARG A 442 -4.54 -3.68 -15.60
CA ARG A 442 -4.60 -2.41 -16.33
C ARG A 442 -3.91 -1.27 -15.58
N GLN A 443 -4.09 -1.20 -14.26
CA GLN A 443 -3.44 -0.20 -13.41
C GLN A 443 -1.92 -0.41 -13.31
N SER A 444 -1.46 -1.66 -13.37
CA SER A 444 -0.04 -2.01 -13.20
C SER A 444 0.67 -2.36 -14.51
N LEU A 445 0.04 -2.10 -15.66
CA LEU A 445 0.55 -2.48 -16.98
C LEU A 445 1.90 -1.82 -17.28
N VAL A 446 2.05 -0.56 -16.87
CA VAL A 446 3.32 0.19 -17.02
C VAL A 446 4.44 -0.51 -16.27
N ASP A 447 4.18 -0.97 -15.05
CA ASP A 447 5.18 -1.63 -14.21
C ASP A 447 5.59 -3.00 -14.78
N VAL A 448 4.65 -3.76 -15.36
CA VAL A 448 4.98 -5.03 -16.07
C VAL A 448 5.84 -4.74 -17.29
N LEU A 449 5.45 -3.76 -18.12
CA LEU A 449 6.20 -3.38 -19.31
C LEU A 449 7.60 -2.89 -18.95
N LEU A 450 7.75 -2.12 -17.87
CA LEU A 450 9.05 -1.66 -17.39
C LEU A 450 9.94 -2.83 -16.95
N LEU A 451 9.42 -3.80 -16.20
CA LEU A 451 10.20 -4.99 -15.82
C LEU A 451 10.67 -5.79 -17.04
N CYS A 452 9.77 -6.03 -18.00
CA CYS A 452 10.13 -6.69 -19.26
C CYS A 452 11.15 -5.87 -20.05
N PHE A 453 10.98 -4.53 -20.10
CA PHE A 453 11.92 -3.63 -20.75
C PHE A 453 13.30 -3.69 -20.10
N PHE A 454 13.40 -3.67 -18.77
CA PHE A 454 14.67 -3.83 -18.08
C PHE A 454 15.33 -5.15 -18.43
N ALA A 455 14.60 -6.27 -18.40
CA ALA A 455 15.15 -7.57 -18.77
C ALA A 455 15.67 -7.61 -20.22
N VAL A 456 14.92 -7.06 -21.19
CA VAL A 456 15.30 -7.05 -22.61
C VAL A 456 16.42 -6.04 -22.91
N ALA A 457 16.34 -4.84 -22.36
CA ALA A 457 17.35 -3.81 -22.57
C ALA A 457 18.71 -4.23 -21.98
N LEU A 458 18.71 -4.77 -20.76
CA LEU A 458 19.94 -5.20 -20.09
C LEU A 458 20.55 -6.43 -20.75
N THR A 459 19.74 -7.38 -21.24
CA THR A 459 20.26 -8.51 -22.02
C THR A 459 20.93 -7.99 -23.28
N THR A 460 20.26 -7.10 -24.02
CA THR A 460 20.83 -6.48 -25.22
C THR A 460 22.17 -5.78 -24.94
N VAL A 461 22.29 -5.04 -23.84
CA VAL A 461 23.55 -4.41 -23.41
C VAL A 461 24.64 -5.45 -23.12
N ALA A 462 24.30 -6.56 -22.45
CA ALA A 462 25.24 -7.65 -22.19
C ALA A 462 25.79 -8.25 -23.50
N PHE A 463 24.89 -8.55 -24.45
CA PHE A 463 25.27 -9.10 -25.76
C PHE A 463 26.13 -8.12 -26.56
N LEU A 464 25.72 -6.85 -26.66
CA LEU A 464 26.48 -5.82 -27.38
C LEU A 464 27.90 -5.65 -26.83
N LYS A 465 28.05 -5.64 -25.50
CA LYS A 465 29.36 -5.52 -24.87
C LYS A 465 30.20 -6.78 -25.09
N PHE A 466 29.60 -7.96 -24.94
CA PHE A 466 30.30 -9.23 -25.13
C PHE A 466 30.79 -9.41 -26.57
N PHE A 467 30.00 -9.01 -27.57
CA PHE A 467 30.44 -9.03 -28.98
C PHE A 467 31.58 -8.07 -29.27
N ARG A 468 31.59 -6.88 -28.64
CA ARG A 468 32.64 -5.87 -28.80
C ARG A 468 33.91 -6.17 -28.01
N SER A 469 33.88 -7.13 -27.09
CA SER A 469 35.08 -7.48 -26.32
C SER A 469 36.04 -8.27 -27.20
N ASP A 470 37.28 -7.81 -27.27
CA ASP A 470 38.40 -8.66 -27.68
C ASP A 470 38.64 -9.68 -26.56
N ILE A 471 38.60 -10.96 -26.89
CA ILE A 471 38.73 -12.08 -25.94
C ILE A 471 39.96 -12.88 -26.30
#